data_AF-A0A8T5PXV3-F1
#
_entry.id   AF-A0A8T5PXV3-F1
#
_cell.length_a   1.000
_cell.length_b   1.000
_cell.length_c   1.000
_cell.angle_alpha   90.00
_cell.angle_beta   90.00
_cell.angle_gamma   90.00
#
_symmetry.space_group_name_H-M   'P 1'
#
loop_
_entity.id
_entity.type
_entity.pdbx_description
1 polymer ?
#
loop_
_entity_poly.entity_id
_entity_poly.type
_entity_poly.pdbx_seq_one_letter_code
_entity_poly.pdbx_strand_id
1 'polypeptide(L)'
;MLILYNSRKIKNLNIDFDEIGPWWGKNKEGGTEEIEIIANNKTTRQMILCEAKWTNKQVDVKDVKDLDRKSKLINATGTIHYLFVSKSGFSAECIDYMDGNGMAHLDLGEITELFDKAA
;
A
#
# COMPACT_ATOMS: atom_id res chain seq x y z
N MET A 1 11.40 -0.21 4.34
CA MET A 1 11.24 -0.86 3.03
C MET A 1 11.04 0.16 1.92
N LEU A 2 9.93 0.92 1.87
CA LEU A 2 9.70 1.91 0.78
C LEU A 2 10.83 2.92 0.59
N ILE A 3 11.38 3.48 1.66
CA ILE A 3 12.53 4.40 1.60
C ILE A 3 13.77 3.73 1.00
N LEU A 4 14.07 2.49 1.40
CA LEU A 4 15.22 1.74 0.90
C LEU A 4 15.08 1.39 -0.58
N TYR A 5 13.84 1.23 -1.05
CA TYR A 5 13.51 0.87 -2.41
C TYR A 5 13.03 2.05 -3.26
N ASN A 6 13.20 3.30 -2.81
CA ASN A 6 12.84 4.44 -3.64
C ASN A 6 13.68 4.43 -4.94
N SER A 7 13.01 4.74 -6.06
CA SER A 7 13.51 4.58 -7.42
C SER A 7 13.86 3.13 -7.83
N ARG A 8 13.27 2.13 -7.17
CA ARG A 8 13.42 0.70 -7.51
C ARG A 8 12.06 0.04 -7.72
N LYS A 9 12.08 -1.18 -8.24
CA LYS A 9 10.87 -1.98 -8.47
C LYS A 9 10.72 -3.05 -7.39
N ILE A 10 9.51 -3.22 -6.87
CA ILE A 10 9.11 -4.34 -6.01
C ILE A 10 7.98 -5.09 -6.70
N LYS A 11 8.17 -6.38 -6.99
CA LYS A 11 7.24 -7.16 -7.84
C LYS A 11 6.95 -6.39 -9.15
N ASN A 12 5.68 -6.03 -9.38
CA ASN A 12 5.24 -5.24 -10.54
C ASN A 12 5.07 -3.74 -10.25
N LEU A 13 5.35 -3.29 -9.03
CA LEU A 13 5.17 -1.92 -8.58
C LEU A 13 6.50 -1.14 -8.65
N ASN A 14 6.51 -0.03 -9.38
CA ASN A 14 7.62 0.93 -9.36
C ASN A 14 7.47 1.81 -8.13
N ILE A 15 8.46 1.77 -7.24
CA ILE A 15 8.52 2.63 -6.05
C ILE A 15 9.26 3.89 -6.44
N ASP A 16 8.53 4.99 -6.55
CA ASP A 16 9.10 6.29 -6.90
C ASP A 16 8.25 7.40 -6.25
N PHE A 17 8.86 8.17 -5.36
CA PHE A 17 8.19 9.24 -4.62
C PHE A 17 9.16 10.35 -4.21
N ASP A 18 8.62 11.56 -4.10
CA ASP A 18 9.30 12.74 -3.54
C ASP A 18 8.79 13.09 -2.12
N GLU A 19 7.61 12.60 -1.76
CA GLU A 19 7.00 12.78 -0.44
C GLU A 19 6.46 11.45 0.09
N ILE A 20 6.65 11.18 1.38
CA ILE A 20 6.10 10.02 2.05
C ILE A 20 5.61 10.39 3.45
N GLY A 21 4.45 9.89 3.83
CA GLY A 21 3.91 10.06 5.16
C GLY A 21 2.48 9.55 5.28
N PRO A 22 1.93 9.55 6.50
CA PRO A 22 0.51 9.27 6.72
C PRO A 22 -0.37 10.35 6.08
N TRP A 23 -1.63 9.98 5.86
CA TRP A 23 -2.65 10.90 5.40
C TRP A 23 -3.89 10.81 6.28
N TRP A 24 -4.46 11.97 6.60
CA TRP A 24 -5.74 12.09 7.29
C TRP A 24 -6.71 12.88 6.44
N GLY A 25 -7.94 12.40 6.37
CA GLY A 25 -9.01 13.11 5.68
C GLY A 25 -10.35 12.92 6.38
N LYS A 26 -11.37 13.54 5.79
CA LYS A 26 -12.74 13.47 6.28
C LYS A 26 -13.58 12.64 5.33
N ASN A 27 -14.36 11.71 5.88
CA ASN A 27 -15.43 11.06 5.13
C ASN A 27 -16.67 11.96 5.05
N LYS A 28 -17.69 11.54 4.30
CA LYS A 28 -18.91 12.33 4.05
C LYS A 28 -19.73 12.56 5.32
N GLU A 29 -19.57 11.69 6.29
CA GLU A 29 -20.22 11.71 7.60
C GLU A 29 -19.46 12.60 8.62
N GLY A 30 -18.34 13.21 8.23
CA GLY A 30 -17.52 14.08 9.08
C GLY A 30 -16.52 13.36 9.99
N GLY A 31 -16.45 12.03 9.91
CA GLY A 31 -15.46 11.19 10.57
C GLY A 31 -14.07 11.37 9.98
N THR A 32 -13.03 11.24 10.82
CA THR A 32 -11.64 11.23 10.36
C THR A 32 -11.26 9.83 9.89
N GLU A 33 -10.64 9.77 8.73
CA GLU A 33 -10.09 8.55 8.13
C GLU A 33 -8.57 8.70 8.03
N GLU A 34 -7.86 7.58 8.11
CA GLU A 34 -6.40 7.53 8.03
C GLU A 34 -5.96 6.50 6.99
N ILE A 35 -4.93 6.86 6.25
CA ILE A 35 -4.11 5.95 5.45
C ILE A 35 -2.70 6.02 6.03
N GLU A 36 -2.18 4.88 6.50
CA GLU A 36 -0.93 4.82 7.27
C GLU A 36 0.26 5.39 6.49
N ILE A 37 0.34 5.09 5.19
CA ILE A 37 1.41 5.55 4.32
C ILE A 37 0.85 5.94 2.94
N ILE A 38 1.15 7.16 2.53
CA ILE A 38 1.08 7.66 1.17
C ILE A 38 2.49 8.01 0.73
N ALA A 39 2.95 7.43 -0.37
CA ALA A 39 4.16 7.85 -1.07
C ALA A 39 3.75 8.51 -2.39
N ASN A 40 3.99 9.82 -2.51
CA ASN A 40 3.53 10.65 -3.62
C ASN A 40 4.72 11.13 -4.45
N ASN A 41 4.59 11.08 -5.77
CA ASN A 41 5.49 11.74 -6.70
C ASN A 41 4.71 12.83 -7.45
N LYS A 42 5.02 14.09 -7.16
CA LYS A 42 4.31 15.24 -7.73
C LYS A 42 4.60 15.41 -9.22
N THR A 43 5.81 15.06 -9.65
CA THR A 43 6.23 15.20 -11.04
C THR A 43 5.54 14.18 -11.94
N THR A 44 5.56 12.90 -11.56
CA THR A 44 4.96 11.81 -12.35
C THR A 44 3.46 11.63 -12.06
N ARG A 45 2.94 12.29 -11.03
CA ARG A 45 1.56 12.15 -10.52
C ARG A 45 1.22 10.70 -10.20
N GLN A 46 2.18 9.98 -9.65
CA GLN A 46 2.00 8.62 -9.16
C GLN A 46 1.90 8.67 -7.64
N MET A 47 0.99 7.88 -7.08
CA MET A 47 0.80 7.76 -5.64
C MET A 47 0.73 6.29 -5.26
N ILE A 48 1.45 5.90 -4.22
CA ILE A 48 1.39 4.56 -3.64
C ILE A 48 0.74 4.70 -2.27
N LEU A 49 -0.40 4.04 -2.11
CA LEU A 49 -1.07 3.90 -0.82
C LEU A 49 -0.66 2.58 -0.20
N CYS A 50 -0.27 2.61 1.07
CA CYS A 50 0.21 1.45 1.76
C CYS A 50 -0.47 1.28 3.12
N GLU A 51 -0.82 0.02 3.42
CA GLU A 51 -1.36 -0.44 4.69
C GLU A 51 -0.47 -1.60 5.19
N ALA A 52 -0.01 -1.52 6.43
CA ALA A 52 0.86 -2.49 7.06
C ALA A 52 0.20 -3.13 8.29
N LYS A 53 -0.14 -4.42 8.19
CA LYS A 53 -0.74 -5.18 9.29
C LYS A 53 0.27 -6.11 9.97
N TRP A 54 0.73 -5.71 11.15
CA TRP A 54 1.68 -6.48 11.96
C TRP A 54 1.02 -7.29 13.08
N THR A 55 0.09 -8.18 12.69
CA THR A 55 -0.65 -9.04 13.65
C THR A 55 -0.44 -10.51 13.34
N ASN A 56 -0.90 -11.40 14.23
CA ASN A 56 -0.90 -12.85 14.01
C ASN A 56 -2.10 -13.34 13.17
N LYS A 57 -2.96 -12.43 12.71
CA LYS A 57 -4.08 -12.74 11.82
C LYS A 57 -3.72 -12.40 10.39
N GLN A 58 -4.16 -13.22 9.45
CA GLN A 58 -4.08 -12.92 8.02
C GLN A 58 -4.95 -11.71 7.68
N VAL A 59 -4.50 -10.95 6.69
CA VAL A 59 -5.25 -9.86 6.08
C VAL A 59 -6.35 -10.44 5.19
N ASP A 60 -7.55 -9.86 5.28
CA ASP A 60 -8.76 -10.26 4.57
C ASP A 60 -9.11 -9.20 3.51
N VAL A 61 -9.88 -9.59 2.48
CA VAL A 61 -10.43 -8.72 1.45
C VAL A 61 -11.05 -7.43 2.01
N LYS A 62 -11.68 -7.46 3.20
CA LYS A 62 -12.24 -6.27 3.85
C LYS A 62 -11.20 -5.20 4.14
N ASP A 63 -9.98 -5.60 4.51
CA ASP A 63 -8.89 -4.68 4.82
C ASP A 63 -8.42 -3.99 3.52
N VAL A 64 -8.32 -4.77 2.44
CA VAL A 64 -7.99 -4.26 1.10
C VAL A 64 -9.07 -3.30 0.58
N LYS A 65 -10.33 -3.68 0.72
CA LYS A 65 -11.48 -2.84 0.34
C LYS A 65 -11.58 -1.56 1.17
N ASP A 66 -11.15 -1.58 2.43
CA ASP A 66 -11.14 -0.38 3.26
C ASP A 66 -10.10 0.64 2.74
N LEU A 67 -8.89 0.20 2.39
CA LEU A 67 -7.90 1.10 1.77
C LEU A 67 -8.37 1.62 0.41
N ASP A 68 -8.97 0.77 -0.44
CA ASP A 68 -9.56 1.20 -1.72
C ASP A 68 -10.76 2.14 -1.54
N ARG A 69 -11.52 2.01 -0.45
CA ARG A 69 -12.58 2.96 -0.10
C ARG A 69 -11.97 4.31 0.32
N LYS A 70 -10.94 4.30 1.18
CA LYS A 70 -10.26 5.50 1.67
C LYS A 70 -9.53 6.25 0.55
N SER A 71 -8.97 5.55 -0.43
CA SER A 71 -8.29 6.16 -1.58
C SER A 71 -9.20 7.11 -2.35
N LYS A 72 -10.51 6.82 -2.40
CA LYS A 72 -11.54 7.65 -3.05
C LYS A 72 -11.81 8.98 -2.34
N LEU A 73 -11.30 9.15 -1.11
CA LEU A 73 -11.34 10.42 -0.38
C LEU A 73 -10.16 11.32 -0.72
N ILE A 74 -9.12 10.78 -1.36
CA ILE A 74 -7.98 11.55 -1.83
C ILE A 74 -8.36 12.20 -3.16
N ASN A 75 -8.16 13.52 -3.25
CA ASN A 75 -8.27 14.23 -4.53
C ASN A 75 -7.01 14.02 -5.38
N ALA A 76 -6.74 12.78 -5.78
CA ALA A 76 -5.58 12.43 -6.59
C ALA A 76 -5.80 12.84 -8.05
N THR A 77 -4.80 13.47 -8.66
CA THR A 77 -4.86 13.94 -10.06
C THR A 77 -4.18 12.98 -11.05
N GLY A 78 -3.67 11.85 -10.56
CA GLY A 78 -2.95 10.87 -11.35
C GLY A 78 -3.22 9.44 -10.90
N THR A 79 -2.26 8.54 -11.10
CA THR A 79 -2.45 7.10 -10.87
C THR A 79 -2.20 6.74 -9.42
N ILE A 80 -3.14 5.98 -8.84
CA ILE A 80 -3.00 5.39 -7.52
C ILE A 80 -2.60 3.92 -7.68
N HIS A 81 -1.57 3.52 -6.93
CA HIS A 81 -1.15 2.14 -6.74
C HIS A 81 -1.34 1.76 -5.28
N TYR A 82 -1.40 0.46 -5.03
CA TYR A 82 -1.59 -0.09 -3.70
C TYR A 82 -0.45 -1.03 -3.32
N LEU A 83 -0.05 -0.99 -2.06
CA LEU A 83 0.90 -1.91 -1.46
C LEU A 83 0.39 -2.37 -0.09
N PHE A 84 0.09 -3.65 0.05
CA PHE A 84 -0.30 -4.24 1.32
C PHE A 84 0.87 -5.00 1.93
N VAL A 85 1.11 -4.83 3.23
CA VAL A 85 2.20 -5.49 3.94
C VAL A 85 1.62 -6.26 5.13
N SER A 86 1.95 -7.54 5.26
CA SER A 86 1.40 -8.38 6.34
C SER A 86 2.46 -9.29 6.98
N LYS A 87 2.52 -9.27 8.32
CA LYS A 87 3.37 -10.22 9.07
C LYS A 87 2.92 -11.67 8.86
N SER A 88 1.62 -11.91 8.89
CA SER A 88 1.04 -13.26 8.85
C SER A 88 0.53 -13.66 7.47
N GLY A 89 0.81 -12.83 6.45
CA GLY A 89 0.32 -13.02 5.09
C GLY A 89 -1.17 -12.67 4.92
N PHE A 90 -1.76 -13.21 3.86
CA PHE A 90 -3.07 -12.85 3.34
C PHE A 90 -3.92 -14.12 3.18
N SER A 91 -5.25 -14.01 3.29
CA SER A 91 -6.12 -15.12 2.90
C SER A 91 -6.06 -15.34 1.38
N ALA A 92 -6.37 -16.55 0.91
CA ALA A 92 -6.36 -16.86 -0.53
C ALA A 92 -7.30 -15.93 -1.32
N GLU A 93 -8.52 -15.72 -0.82
CA GLU A 93 -9.49 -14.79 -1.42
C GLU A 93 -8.94 -13.35 -1.51
N CYS A 94 -8.16 -12.93 -0.50
CA CYS A 94 -7.53 -11.61 -0.48
C CYS A 94 -6.44 -11.49 -1.55
N ILE A 95 -5.62 -12.52 -1.73
CA ILE A 95 -4.61 -12.58 -2.80
C ILE A 95 -5.29 -12.53 -4.16
N ASP A 96 -6.29 -13.37 -4.41
CA ASP A 96 -7.02 -13.40 -5.68
C ASP A 96 -7.64 -12.03 -6.00
N TYR A 97 -8.22 -11.36 -5.00
CA TYR A 97 -8.75 -10.01 -5.15
C TYR A 97 -7.65 -9.00 -5.52
N MET A 98 -6.51 -9.02 -4.81
CA MET A 98 -5.41 -8.08 -5.06
C MET A 98 -4.78 -8.30 -6.43
N ASP A 99 -4.47 -9.55 -6.78
CA ASP A 99 -3.85 -9.91 -8.06
C ASP A 99 -4.79 -9.56 -9.23
N GLY A 100 -6.09 -9.84 -9.10
CA GLY A 100 -7.11 -9.47 -10.09
C GLY A 100 -7.27 -7.96 -10.29
N ASN A 101 -6.85 -7.14 -9.32
CA ASN A 101 -6.92 -5.68 -9.38
C ASN A 101 -5.53 -5.02 -9.51
N GLY A 102 -4.46 -5.79 -9.71
CA GLY A 102 -3.09 -5.26 -9.85
C GLY A 102 -2.54 -4.60 -8.58
N MET A 103 -3.02 -4.99 -7.40
CA MET A 103 -2.58 -4.47 -6.11
C MET A 103 -1.37 -5.26 -5.61
N ALA A 104 -0.27 -4.59 -5.27
CA ALA A 104 0.91 -5.26 -4.75
C ALA A 104 0.71 -5.68 -3.30
N HIS A 105 1.27 -6.83 -2.92
CA HIS A 105 1.27 -7.33 -1.56
C HIS A 105 2.65 -7.87 -1.19
N LEU A 106 2.99 -7.86 0.09
CA LEU A 106 4.23 -8.41 0.64
C LEU A 106 3.95 -9.10 1.98
N ASP A 107 4.33 -10.37 2.09
CA ASP A 107 4.37 -11.06 3.38
C ASP A 107 5.75 -10.93 4.07
N LEU A 108 5.86 -11.48 5.28
CA LEU A 108 7.11 -11.45 6.04
C LEU A 108 8.30 -12.08 5.30
N GLY A 109 8.09 -13.20 4.59
CA GLY A 109 9.15 -13.86 3.85
C GLY A 109 9.68 -12.99 2.72
N GLU A 110 8.76 -12.39 1.95
CA GLU A 110 9.10 -11.48 0.86
C GLU A 110 9.78 -10.20 1.36
N ILE A 111 9.35 -9.67 2.51
CA ILE A 111 10.00 -8.53 3.16
C ILE A 111 11.44 -8.90 3.53
N THR A 112 11.67 -10.05 4.16
CA THR A 112 13.02 -10.50 4.53
C THR A 112 13.92 -10.59 3.31
N GLU A 113 13.46 -11.21 2.22
CA GLU A 113 14.23 -11.27 0.97
C GLU A 113 14.59 -9.89 0.42
N LEU A 114 13.68 -8.92 0.52
CA LEU A 114 13.94 -7.54 0.07
C LEU A 114 15.00 -6.86 0.93
N PHE A 115 15.03 -7.10 2.25
CA PHE A 115 16.06 -6.56 3.12
C PHE A 115 17.42 -7.20 2.86
N ASP A 116 17.47 -8.52 2.66
CA ASP A 116 18.71 -9.23 2.35
C ASP A 116 19.32 -8.77 1.02
N LYS A 117 18.49 -8.45 0.02
CA LYS A 117 18.93 -7.90 -1.29
C LYS A 117 19.37 -6.43 -1.22
N ALA A 118 19.00 -5.72 -0.15
CA ALA A 118 19.31 -4.30 0.02
C ALA A 118 20.57 -4.04 0.87
N ALA A 119 21.06 -5.07 1.56
CA ALA A 119 22.33 -5.08 2.28
C ALA A 119 23.52 -5.25 1.31
#